data_AF-A0AA38G259-F1
#
_entry.id   AF-A0AA38G259-F1
#
_cell.length_a   1.000
_cell.length_b   1.000
_cell.length_c   1.000
_cell.angle_alpha   90.00
_cell.angle_beta   90.00
_cell.angle_gamma   90.00
#
_symmetry.space_group_name_H-M   'P 1'
#
loop_
_entity.id
_entity.type
_entity.pdbx_description
1 polymer ?
#
loop_
_entity_poly.entity_id
_entity_poly.type
_entity_poly.pdbx_seq_one_letter_code
_entity_poly.pdbx_strand_id
1 'polypeptide(L)'
;AYNSKDFYMNEFKRNILIVAFCGSQKSTDFVTETDFDECEINNANQYFKSIKDSNVEDPKTAVIQKSFLDQFLYMLQRSNLTEKVLQAQNKKKTVIFTGHSFGGAIASLWTLWLLEKRHEKYPLCITFGCPLFGDKIFAKAIEHAQWSPYFCHIVSSHDIVPRICFSSFKSAPISKALEKLLPYWYKSMQNRAENQQPVQDGSHPLSKDVSLSFIKQVISDASQVVTYETRTLVVGPANLVGGLTACYSKIVKSDKSSTDEVRMALQLEAMGIGIQPIRQVQGTLYGYKMYLVPVQHRNVPRNDQGTAREVQVLRCFLLSNPALSDRSMKQHHLPQPHQGPVILNIPPRNAQAWLGLKAAEDDKNNLTKNMDQQITKLDEMQNYMAELEWYKTSCEEGGFPGYYDCFKTHKTEKDMNANKNRYKLATFCDDITELVEREELPKDLQTQEKWVNVGTEYRLLVEPLDIAHYYRLGKHED
;
A
#
# COMPACT_ATOMS: atom_id res chain seq x y z
N ALA A 1 -0.01 1.62 -25.63
CA ALA A 1 -1.23 1.75 -24.80
C ALA A 1 -2.21 2.75 -25.42
N TYR A 2 -1.88 4.04 -25.54
CA TYR A 2 -2.83 5.07 -26.06
C TYR A 2 -3.30 4.89 -27.52
N ASN A 3 -2.61 4.07 -28.32
CA ASN A 3 -3.05 3.70 -29.68
C ASN A 3 -3.80 2.35 -29.71
N SER A 4 -4.10 1.78 -28.54
CA SER A 4 -4.77 0.49 -28.37
C SER A 4 -6.09 0.72 -27.63
N LYS A 5 -7.09 -0.12 -27.89
CA LYS A 5 -8.44 0.07 -27.34
C LYS A 5 -8.48 0.00 -25.82
N ASP A 6 -7.86 -1.03 -25.24
CA ASP A 6 -7.93 -1.30 -23.79
C ASP A 6 -6.53 -1.52 -23.17
N PHE A 7 -5.66 -2.25 -23.87
CA PHE A 7 -4.30 -2.54 -23.43
C PHE A 7 -3.37 -2.80 -24.61
N TYR A 8 -2.07 -2.72 -24.35
CA TYR A 8 -0.99 -3.08 -25.26
C TYR A 8 -0.10 -4.13 -24.59
N MET A 9 0.31 -5.16 -25.34
CA MET A 9 1.21 -6.19 -24.84
C MET A 9 2.51 -6.17 -25.63
N ASN A 10 3.63 -6.34 -24.94
CA ASN A 10 4.93 -6.51 -25.55
C ASN A 10 5.73 -7.60 -24.83
N GLU A 11 6.31 -8.53 -25.59
CA GLU A 11 7.25 -9.50 -25.03
C GLU A 11 8.68 -8.96 -25.16
N PHE A 12 9.32 -8.76 -24.01
CA PHE A 12 10.71 -8.29 -23.95
C PHE A 12 11.65 -9.43 -23.57
N LYS A 13 12.73 -9.61 -24.34
CA LYS A 13 13.81 -10.58 -24.07
C LYS A 13 13.35 -11.99 -23.66
N ARG A 14 12.38 -12.59 -24.39
CA ARG A 14 11.77 -13.94 -24.22
C ARG A 14 11.16 -14.27 -22.84
N ASN A 15 11.58 -13.61 -21.76
CA ASN A 15 11.29 -13.94 -20.37
C ASN A 15 10.47 -12.86 -19.64
N ILE A 16 10.18 -11.73 -20.29
CA ILE A 16 9.38 -10.65 -19.71
C ILE A 16 8.15 -10.39 -20.59
N LEU A 17 6.98 -10.37 -19.99
CA LEU A 17 5.75 -9.89 -20.62
C LEU A 17 5.37 -8.55 -20.01
N ILE A 18 5.29 -7.50 -20.84
CA ILE A 18 4.84 -6.17 -20.43
C ILE A 18 3.39 -5.99 -20.90
N VAL A 19 2.50 -5.62 -19.99
CA VAL A 19 1.10 -5.30 -20.26
C VAL A 19 0.85 -3.85 -19.85
N ALA A 20 0.55 -3.00 -20.83
CA ALA A 20 0.37 -1.57 -20.64
C ALA A 20 -1.09 -1.16 -20.86
N PHE A 21 -1.74 -0.61 -19.84
CA PHE A 21 -3.12 -0.12 -19.91
C PHE A 21 -3.17 1.36 -20.29
N CYS A 22 -4.16 1.75 -21.09
CA CYS A 22 -4.39 3.15 -21.42
C CYS A 22 -5.18 3.87 -20.31
N GLY A 23 -4.97 5.17 -20.16
CA GLY A 23 -5.86 6.01 -19.35
C GLY A 23 -7.22 6.21 -20.03
N SER A 24 -8.18 6.78 -19.31
CA SER A 24 -9.49 7.11 -19.87
C SER A 24 -9.47 8.42 -20.67
N GLN A 25 -10.35 8.52 -21.67
CA GLN A 25 -10.60 9.71 -22.46
C GLN A 25 -11.85 10.49 -21.97
N LYS A 26 -12.77 9.86 -21.24
CA LYS A 26 -14.09 10.41 -20.97
C LYS A 26 -14.35 10.54 -19.47
N SER A 27 -14.86 11.70 -19.04
CA SER A 27 -15.39 11.87 -17.68
C SER A 27 -16.55 10.93 -17.39
N THR A 28 -17.30 10.50 -18.41
CA THR A 28 -18.41 9.56 -18.28
C THR A 28 -17.98 8.13 -17.94
N ASP A 29 -16.68 7.81 -18.06
CA ASP A 29 -16.15 6.55 -17.52
C ASP A 29 -16.13 6.59 -15.98
N PHE A 30 -16.47 7.75 -15.39
CA PHE A 30 -16.49 8.07 -13.96
C PHE A 30 -17.85 8.66 -13.54
N VAL A 31 -18.98 8.21 -14.12
CA VAL A 31 -20.31 8.63 -13.61
C VAL A 31 -20.48 8.05 -12.21
N THR A 32 -20.35 8.91 -11.20
CA THR A 32 -20.36 8.51 -9.79
C THR A 32 -21.76 8.66 -9.21
N GLU A 33 -22.29 7.60 -8.61
CA GLU A 33 -23.49 7.69 -7.76
C GLU A 33 -23.14 8.31 -6.40
N THR A 34 -21.91 8.08 -5.95
CA THR A 34 -21.35 8.57 -4.67
C THR A 34 -20.46 9.79 -4.87
N ASP A 35 -20.03 10.42 -3.77
CA ASP A 35 -19.25 11.66 -3.83
C ASP A 35 -17.80 11.43 -4.27
N PHE A 36 -17.23 10.26 -3.97
CA PHE A 36 -15.83 9.93 -4.27
C PHE A 36 -15.67 8.80 -5.29
N ASP A 37 -16.74 8.27 -5.88
CA ASP A 37 -16.72 7.08 -6.75
C ASP A 37 -16.30 5.79 -6.03
N GLU A 38 -16.63 5.66 -4.76
CA GLU A 38 -16.16 4.58 -3.90
C GLU A 38 -17.06 3.32 -3.92
N CYS A 39 -16.44 2.14 -3.86
CA CYS A 39 -17.12 0.87 -3.60
C CYS A 39 -16.22 -0.15 -2.88
N GLU A 40 -16.81 -1.18 -2.28
CA GLU A 40 -16.03 -2.31 -1.75
C GLU A 40 -15.28 -3.04 -2.86
N ILE A 41 -14.03 -3.44 -2.61
CA ILE A 41 -13.18 -4.10 -3.61
C ILE A 41 -13.72 -5.46 -4.05
N ASN A 42 -14.46 -6.14 -3.17
CA ASN A 42 -15.12 -7.43 -3.47
C ASN A 42 -16.57 -7.26 -3.94
N ASN A 43 -17.01 -6.03 -4.22
CA ASN A 43 -18.35 -5.81 -4.75
C ASN A 43 -18.56 -6.60 -6.06
N ALA A 44 -19.57 -7.45 -6.08
CA ALA A 44 -19.93 -8.33 -7.21
C ALA A 44 -18.78 -9.21 -7.75
N ASN A 45 -17.73 -9.49 -6.96
CA ASN A 45 -16.61 -10.32 -7.38
C ASN A 45 -15.96 -11.05 -6.20
N GLN A 46 -15.01 -11.95 -6.50
CA GLN A 46 -14.33 -12.75 -5.48
C GLN A 46 -12.80 -12.79 -5.69
N TYR A 47 -12.25 -11.78 -6.35
CA TYR A 47 -10.86 -11.76 -6.80
C TYR A 47 -9.88 -11.23 -5.76
N PHE A 48 -10.37 -10.51 -4.74
CA PHE A 48 -9.55 -9.78 -3.77
C PHE A 48 -9.92 -10.18 -2.32
N LYS A 49 -10.08 -11.49 -2.08
CA LYS A 49 -10.58 -12.04 -0.80
C LYS A 49 -9.67 -11.71 0.39
N SER A 50 -8.36 -11.57 0.16
CA SER A 50 -7.41 -11.23 1.23
C SER A 50 -7.33 -9.74 1.52
N ILE A 51 -7.99 -8.88 0.72
CA ILE A 51 -7.93 -7.43 0.85
C ILE A 51 -9.08 -6.93 1.75
N LYS A 52 -8.93 -7.19 3.06
CA LYS A 52 -9.88 -6.83 4.12
C LYS A 52 -9.15 -6.63 5.44
N ASP A 53 -9.79 -5.93 6.38
CA ASP A 53 -9.31 -5.83 7.76
C ASP A 53 -9.61 -7.15 8.48
N SER A 54 -8.56 -7.88 8.85
CA SER A 54 -8.69 -9.20 9.49
C SER A 54 -8.64 -9.12 11.02
N ASN A 55 -8.46 -7.93 11.59
CA ASN A 55 -8.19 -7.71 13.02
C ASN A 55 -9.43 -7.34 13.83
N VAL A 56 -10.62 -7.46 13.24
CA VAL A 56 -11.88 -7.03 13.86
C VAL A 56 -12.87 -8.20 13.85
N GLU A 57 -13.66 -8.34 14.92
CA GLU A 57 -14.72 -9.37 15.03
C GLU A 57 -15.66 -9.38 13.81
N ASP A 58 -15.85 -8.22 13.17
CA ASP A 58 -16.53 -8.07 11.87
C ASP A 58 -15.55 -7.51 10.82
N PRO A 59 -14.96 -8.37 9.97
CA PRO A 59 -13.89 -7.97 9.07
C PRO A 59 -14.41 -7.05 7.96
N LYS A 60 -13.94 -5.80 7.96
CA LYS A 60 -14.35 -4.79 6.98
C LYS A 60 -13.58 -4.96 5.67
N THR A 61 -14.32 -5.03 4.56
CA THR A 61 -13.73 -5.07 3.21
C THR A 61 -13.11 -3.72 2.85
N ALA A 62 -11.98 -3.75 2.15
CA ALA A 62 -11.36 -2.54 1.64
C ALA A 62 -12.25 -1.81 0.62
N VAL A 63 -12.13 -0.49 0.56
CA VAL A 63 -12.88 0.38 -0.34
C VAL A 63 -11.93 0.98 -1.38
N ILE A 64 -12.34 0.97 -2.64
CA ILE A 64 -11.57 1.51 -3.77
C ILE A 64 -12.46 2.31 -4.73
N GLN A 65 -11.84 2.96 -5.71
CA GLN A 65 -12.57 3.61 -6.79
C GLN A 65 -13.30 2.59 -7.68
N LYS A 66 -14.62 2.70 -7.72
CA LYS A 66 -15.56 1.85 -8.44
C LYS A 66 -15.30 1.83 -9.93
N SER A 67 -15.09 2.99 -10.57
CA SER A 67 -14.77 3.05 -12.00
C SER A 67 -13.53 2.22 -12.39
N PHE A 68 -12.52 2.16 -11.51
CA PHE A 68 -11.30 1.39 -11.78
C PHE A 68 -11.57 -0.10 -11.63
N LEU A 69 -12.35 -0.48 -10.62
CA LEU A 69 -12.80 -1.86 -10.44
C LEU A 69 -13.66 -2.33 -11.61
N ASP A 70 -14.65 -1.54 -12.01
CA ASP A 70 -15.56 -1.85 -13.12
C ASP A 70 -14.79 -2.06 -14.43
N GLN A 71 -13.84 -1.18 -14.73
CA GLN A 71 -12.98 -1.31 -15.91
C GLN A 71 -12.09 -2.55 -15.82
N PHE A 72 -11.51 -2.85 -14.65
CA PHE A 72 -10.76 -4.08 -14.42
C PHE A 72 -11.62 -5.33 -14.67
N LEU A 73 -12.82 -5.40 -14.08
CA LEU A 73 -13.75 -6.53 -14.21
C LEU A 73 -14.22 -6.70 -15.66
N TYR A 74 -14.53 -5.60 -16.34
CA TYR A 74 -14.86 -5.59 -17.77
C TYR A 74 -13.74 -6.24 -18.60
N MET A 75 -12.50 -5.82 -18.37
CA MET A 75 -11.35 -6.35 -19.11
C MET A 75 -11.07 -7.81 -18.78
N LEU A 76 -11.20 -8.20 -17.50
CA LEU A 76 -11.00 -9.57 -17.04
C LEU A 76 -11.97 -10.55 -17.72
N GLN A 77 -13.22 -10.13 -17.95
CA GLN A 77 -14.26 -10.95 -18.56
C GLN A 77 -14.22 -10.97 -20.10
N ARG A 78 -13.88 -9.84 -20.74
CA ARG A 78 -14.06 -9.67 -22.19
C ARG A 78 -12.79 -9.76 -23.03
N SER A 79 -11.62 -9.75 -22.39
CA SER A 79 -10.35 -9.83 -23.12
C SER A 79 -9.71 -11.22 -23.02
N ASN A 80 -8.86 -11.55 -24.00
CA ASN A 80 -7.98 -12.72 -23.90
C ASN A 80 -6.73 -12.46 -23.02
N LEU A 81 -6.72 -11.36 -22.26
CA LEU A 81 -5.55 -10.97 -21.46
C LEU A 81 -5.31 -11.96 -20.32
N THR A 82 -6.38 -12.40 -19.65
CA THR A 82 -6.31 -13.42 -18.59
C THR A 82 -5.56 -14.66 -19.04
N GLU A 83 -5.95 -15.22 -20.19
CA GLU A 83 -5.31 -16.40 -20.76
C GLU A 83 -3.84 -16.15 -21.05
N LYS A 84 -3.50 -15.04 -21.71
CA LYS A 84 -2.12 -14.71 -22.08
C LYS A 84 -1.21 -14.48 -20.87
N VAL A 85 -1.73 -13.84 -19.82
CA VAL A 85 -1.00 -13.63 -18.56
C VAL A 85 -0.72 -14.97 -17.88
N LEU A 86 -1.72 -15.85 -17.80
CA LEU A 86 -1.55 -17.18 -17.20
C LEU A 86 -0.60 -18.06 -18.04
N GLN A 87 -0.67 -17.98 -19.37
CA GLN A 87 0.29 -18.65 -20.25
C GLN A 87 1.73 -18.15 -20.03
N ALA A 88 1.92 -16.84 -19.81
CA ALA A 88 3.23 -16.28 -19.50
C ALA A 88 3.75 -16.75 -18.14
N GLN A 89 2.88 -16.82 -17.13
CA GLN A 89 3.19 -17.37 -15.81
C GLN A 89 3.60 -18.84 -15.88
N ASN A 90 2.87 -19.68 -16.64
CA ASN A 90 3.22 -21.09 -16.86
C ASN A 90 4.59 -21.25 -17.56
N LYS A 91 4.95 -20.29 -18.42
CA LYS A 91 6.28 -20.21 -19.06
C LYS A 91 7.34 -19.58 -18.16
N LYS A 92 7.04 -19.35 -16.87
CA LYS A 92 7.92 -18.71 -15.89
C LYS A 92 8.45 -17.36 -16.37
N LYS A 93 7.64 -16.60 -17.13
CA LYS A 93 7.97 -15.22 -17.50
C LYS A 93 7.64 -14.28 -16.36
N THR A 94 8.44 -13.23 -16.18
CA THR A 94 8.07 -12.12 -15.30
C THR A 94 7.02 -11.26 -16.02
N VAL A 95 5.89 -11.02 -15.37
CA VAL A 95 4.82 -10.15 -15.89
C VAL A 95 4.97 -8.77 -15.27
N ILE A 96 5.06 -7.75 -16.11
CA ILE A 96 5.08 -6.34 -15.69
C ILE A 96 3.79 -5.68 -16.17
N PHE A 97 2.95 -5.29 -15.22
CA PHE A 97 1.80 -4.43 -15.48
C PHE A 97 2.23 -2.97 -15.38
N THR A 98 1.80 -2.17 -16.33
CA THR A 98 2.12 -0.74 -16.34
C THR A 98 0.96 0.08 -16.88
N GLY A 99 0.93 1.35 -16.50
CA GLY A 99 -0.06 2.26 -16.98
C GLY A 99 0.24 3.68 -16.53
N HIS A 100 -0.26 4.62 -17.33
CA HIS A 100 -0.21 6.04 -17.02
C HIS A 100 -1.59 6.52 -16.58
N SER A 101 -1.64 7.46 -15.63
CA SER A 101 -2.88 8.01 -15.12
C SER A 101 -3.80 6.90 -14.60
N PHE A 102 -5.08 6.95 -14.97
CA PHE A 102 -6.08 5.92 -14.73
C PHE A 102 -5.64 4.50 -15.15
N GLY A 103 -4.88 4.36 -16.25
CA GLY A 103 -4.35 3.06 -16.65
C GLY A 103 -3.39 2.46 -15.62
N GLY A 104 -2.75 3.30 -14.79
CA GLY A 104 -1.93 2.86 -13.67
C GLY A 104 -2.74 2.20 -12.55
N ALA A 105 -3.96 2.69 -12.30
CA ALA A 105 -4.86 2.07 -11.32
C ALA A 105 -5.32 0.68 -11.80
N ILE A 106 -5.68 0.57 -13.08
CA ILE A 106 -6.01 -0.72 -13.72
C ILE A 106 -4.82 -1.67 -13.66
N ALA A 107 -3.60 -1.20 -13.97
CA ALA A 107 -2.37 -1.99 -13.85
C ALA A 107 -2.16 -2.52 -12.41
N SER A 108 -2.48 -1.69 -11.41
CA SER A 108 -2.36 -2.05 -10.00
C SER A 108 -3.36 -3.13 -9.61
N LEU A 109 -4.63 -3.03 -10.04
CA LEU A 109 -5.64 -4.07 -9.84
C LEU A 109 -5.29 -5.39 -10.52
N TRP A 110 -4.76 -5.37 -11.75
CA TRP A 110 -4.26 -6.57 -12.43
C TRP A 110 -3.08 -7.21 -11.70
N THR A 111 -2.21 -6.39 -11.11
CA THR A 111 -1.10 -6.89 -10.29
C THR A 111 -1.62 -7.59 -9.04
N LEU A 112 -2.54 -6.96 -8.29
CA LEU A 112 -3.17 -7.54 -7.11
C LEU A 112 -3.91 -8.84 -7.42
N TRP A 113 -4.66 -8.87 -8.52
CA TRP A 113 -5.36 -10.07 -8.98
C TRP A 113 -4.40 -11.24 -9.23
N LEU A 114 -3.21 -10.97 -9.77
CA LEU A 114 -2.22 -12.01 -10.01
C LEU A 114 -1.45 -12.40 -8.73
N LEU A 115 -1.26 -11.46 -7.80
CA LEU A 115 -0.68 -11.71 -6.47
C LEU A 115 -1.59 -12.62 -5.62
N GLU A 116 -2.89 -12.38 -5.63
CA GLU A 116 -3.92 -13.21 -4.98
C GLU A 116 -3.88 -14.67 -5.43
N LYS A 117 -3.50 -14.93 -6.69
CA LYS A 117 -3.37 -16.29 -7.23
C LYS A 117 -2.13 -17.07 -6.75
N ARG A 118 -1.20 -16.43 -6.02
CA ARG A 118 -0.02 -17.04 -5.40
C ARG A 118 0.83 -17.92 -6.36
N HIS A 119 1.14 -17.39 -7.55
CA HIS A 119 2.01 -18.07 -8.52
C HIS A 119 3.51 -18.00 -8.15
N GLU A 120 4.33 -18.90 -8.70
CA GLU A 120 5.79 -18.96 -8.43
C GLU A 120 6.54 -17.66 -8.74
N LYS A 121 6.12 -16.91 -9.78
CA LYS A 121 6.75 -15.63 -10.16
C LYS A 121 5.81 -14.47 -9.91
N TYR A 122 6.18 -13.65 -8.93
CA TYR A 122 5.47 -12.43 -8.61
C TYR A 122 5.50 -11.41 -9.76
N PRO A 123 4.37 -10.77 -10.08
CA PRO A 123 4.33 -9.66 -11.04
C PRO A 123 5.00 -8.40 -10.49
N LEU A 124 5.25 -7.45 -11.38
CA LEU A 124 5.61 -6.07 -11.02
C LEU A 124 4.57 -5.09 -11.55
N CYS A 125 4.28 -4.06 -10.76
CA CYS A 125 3.48 -2.92 -11.18
C CYS A 125 4.36 -1.67 -11.28
N ILE A 126 4.37 -1.01 -12.44
CA ILE A 126 5.06 0.27 -12.63
C ILE A 126 4.06 1.27 -13.18
N THR A 127 3.74 2.31 -12.43
CA THR A 127 2.73 3.29 -12.82
C THR A 127 3.31 4.70 -12.93
N PHE A 128 2.64 5.55 -13.70
CA PHE A 128 3.06 6.92 -13.99
C PHE A 128 1.89 7.88 -13.75
N GLY A 129 1.97 8.77 -12.77
CA GLY A 129 0.91 9.74 -12.46
C GLY A 129 -0.41 9.09 -12.07
N CYS A 130 -0.35 7.91 -11.42
CA CYS A 130 -1.52 7.15 -11.01
C CYS A 130 -2.31 7.91 -9.93
N PRO A 131 -3.64 8.07 -10.06
CA PRO A 131 -4.48 8.54 -8.96
C PRO A 131 -4.36 7.59 -7.75
N LEU A 132 -4.46 8.14 -6.53
CA LEU A 132 -4.71 7.34 -5.33
C LEU A 132 -6.13 6.78 -5.40
N PHE A 133 -6.33 5.50 -5.11
CA PHE A 133 -7.62 4.86 -5.42
C PHE A 133 -8.11 3.82 -4.44
N GLY A 134 -7.42 3.63 -3.32
CA GLY A 134 -7.82 2.70 -2.26
C GLY A 134 -7.72 3.33 -0.89
N ASP A 135 -8.49 2.79 0.04
CA ASP A 135 -8.61 3.26 1.41
C ASP A 135 -7.49 2.77 2.35
N LYS A 136 -7.61 3.07 3.65
CA LYS A 136 -6.60 2.63 4.63
C LYS A 136 -6.60 1.11 4.79
N ILE A 137 -7.76 0.46 4.66
CA ILE A 137 -7.86 -1.00 4.76
C ILE A 137 -7.16 -1.63 3.57
N PHE A 138 -7.37 -1.08 2.36
CA PHE A 138 -6.64 -1.46 1.16
C PHE A 138 -5.11 -1.36 1.37
N ALA A 139 -4.63 -0.25 1.96
CA ALA A 139 -3.23 -0.03 2.31
C ALA A 139 -2.67 -1.14 3.18
N LYS A 140 -3.34 -1.33 4.32
CA LYS A 140 -2.92 -2.26 5.36
C LYS A 140 -2.90 -3.66 4.81
N ALA A 141 -3.93 -4.08 4.09
CA ALA A 141 -3.97 -5.42 3.49
C ALA A 141 -2.77 -5.68 2.55
N ILE A 142 -2.36 -4.71 1.72
CA ILE A 142 -1.20 -4.83 0.83
C ILE A 142 0.11 -4.93 1.64
N GLU A 143 0.23 -4.17 2.72
CA GLU A 143 1.40 -4.21 3.61
C GLU A 143 1.46 -5.51 4.41
N HIS A 144 0.33 -5.96 4.98
CA HIS A 144 0.19 -7.23 5.71
C HIS A 144 0.55 -8.42 4.82
N ALA A 145 0.13 -8.37 3.55
CA ALA A 145 0.43 -9.40 2.56
C ALA A 145 1.87 -9.32 1.99
N GLN A 146 2.68 -8.35 2.43
CA GLN A 146 4.04 -8.10 1.91
C GLN A 146 4.06 -7.88 0.39
N TRP A 147 3.01 -7.25 -0.15
CA TRP A 147 2.88 -6.99 -1.58
C TRP A 147 3.45 -5.64 -2.01
N SER A 148 3.63 -4.73 -1.06
CA SER A 148 4.24 -3.41 -1.28
C SER A 148 5.50 -3.43 -2.17
N PRO A 149 6.48 -4.35 -2.01
CA PRO A 149 7.69 -4.35 -2.84
C PRO A 149 7.47 -4.58 -4.34
N TYR A 150 6.30 -5.08 -4.76
CA TYR A 150 5.98 -5.34 -6.17
C TYR A 150 5.44 -4.11 -6.91
N PHE A 151 5.20 -3.00 -6.21
CA PHE A 151 4.66 -1.78 -6.80
C PHE A 151 5.72 -0.66 -6.84
N CYS A 152 5.74 0.08 -7.95
CA CYS A 152 6.52 1.30 -8.13
C CYS A 152 5.63 2.34 -8.80
N HIS A 153 5.40 3.46 -8.11
CA HIS A 153 4.55 4.53 -8.59
C HIS A 153 5.39 5.79 -8.80
N ILE A 154 5.47 6.23 -10.04
CA ILE A 154 6.29 7.38 -10.47
C ILE A 154 5.39 8.60 -10.59
N VAL A 155 5.72 9.64 -9.82
CA VAL A 155 4.96 10.87 -9.73
C VAL A 155 5.88 12.07 -9.82
N SER A 156 5.51 13.01 -10.68
CA SER A 156 6.13 14.33 -10.78
C SER A 156 5.56 15.24 -9.72
N SER A 157 6.40 16.19 -9.31
CA SER A 157 6.14 17.10 -8.20
C SER A 157 4.90 17.97 -8.36
N HIS A 158 4.49 18.23 -9.60
CA HIS A 158 3.35 19.08 -9.91
C HIS A 158 2.24 18.33 -10.63
N ASP A 159 2.28 17.00 -10.66
CA ASP A 159 1.18 16.24 -11.26
C ASP A 159 -0.07 16.32 -10.40
N ILE A 160 -1.16 16.91 -10.89
CA ILE A 160 -2.38 17.03 -10.09
C ILE A 160 -3.13 15.68 -9.98
N VAL A 161 -2.92 14.74 -10.92
CA VAL A 161 -3.74 13.52 -11.04
C VAL A 161 -3.63 12.57 -9.84
N PRO A 162 -2.45 12.32 -9.25
CA PRO A 162 -2.33 11.54 -8.02
C PRO A 162 -3.20 12.05 -6.84
N ARG A 163 -3.63 13.31 -6.88
CA ARG A 163 -4.34 14.00 -5.80
C ARG A 163 -5.85 14.15 -6.03
N ILE A 164 -6.37 13.87 -7.24
CA ILE A 164 -7.76 14.20 -7.58
C ILE A 164 -8.80 13.43 -6.76
N CYS A 165 -8.48 12.20 -6.33
CA CYS A 165 -9.39 11.35 -5.56
C CYS A 165 -9.53 11.80 -4.09
N PHE A 166 -8.84 12.85 -3.65
CA PHE A 166 -9.14 13.50 -2.37
C PHE A 166 -10.35 14.43 -2.43
N SER A 167 -10.78 14.81 -3.64
CA SER A 167 -11.91 15.72 -3.83
C SER A 167 -13.16 14.98 -4.27
N SER A 168 -14.33 15.50 -3.87
CA SER A 168 -15.60 15.00 -4.36
C SER A 168 -15.74 15.23 -5.87
N PHE A 169 -15.98 14.17 -6.64
CA PHE A 169 -16.20 14.24 -8.08
C PHE A 169 -17.51 14.95 -8.45
N LYS A 170 -18.48 15.00 -7.53
CA LYS A 170 -19.73 15.76 -7.71
C LYS A 170 -19.53 17.27 -7.58
N SER A 171 -18.43 17.72 -6.95
CA SER A 171 -18.17 19.15 -6.80
C SER A 171 -18.00 19.81 -8.17
N ALA A 172 -18.67 20.95 -8.37
CA ALA A 172 -18.67 21.65 -9.65
C ALA A 172 -17.27 22.06 -10.18
N PRO A 173 -16.29 22.44 -9.33
CA PRO A 173 -14.93 22.72 -9.80
C PRO A 173 -14.23 21.47 -10.36
N ILE A 174 -14.49 20.29 -9.80
CA ILE A 174 -13.83 19.03 -10.18
C ILE A 174 -14.46 18.45 -11.44
N SER A 175 -15.78 18.23 -11.44
CA SER A 175 -16.50 17.65 -12.59
C SER A 175 -16.28 18.44 -13.88
N LYS A 176 -16.50 19.76 -13.86
CA LYS A 176 -16.33 20.65 -15.03
C LYS A 176 -14.90 20.69 -15.55
N ALA A 177 -13.91 20.55 -14.67
CA ALA A 177 -12.51 20.54 -15.07
C ALA A 177 -12.14 19.21 -15.74
N LEU A 178 -12.53 18.08 -15.13
CA LEU A 178 -12.22 16.74 -15.64
C LEU A 178 -12.86 16.46 -16.99
N GLU A 179 -14.09 16.93 -17.24
CA GLU A 179 -14.77 16.85 -18.54
C GLU A 179 -13.92 17.38 -19.70
N LYS A 180 -13.12 18.42 -19.45
CA LYS A 180 -12.29 19.08 -20.47
C LYS A 180 -10.83 18.64 -20.44
N LEU A 181 -10.30 18.35 -19.24
CA LEU A 181 -8.90 17.97 -19.06
C LEU A 181 -8.63 16.53 -19.50
N LEU A 182 -9.52 15.57 -19.23
CA LEU A 182 -9.31 14.17 -19.60
C LEU A 182 -9.14 13.98 -21.12
N PRO A 183 -10.02 14.50 -21.99
CA PRO A 183 -9.82 14.40 -23.45
C PRO A 183 -8.55 15.11 -23.93
N TYR A 184 -8.23 16.26 -23.33
CA TYR A 184 -7.05 17.04 -23.66
C TYR A 184 -5.75 16.29 -23.31
N TRP A 185 -5.64 15.74 -22.10
CA TRP A 185 -4.51 14.92 -21.68
C TRP A 185 -4.41 13.66 -22.54
N TYR A 186 -5.51 12.95 -22.78
CA TYR A 186 -5.54 11.75 -23.61
C TYR A 186 -4.99 12.03 -25.02
N LYS A 187 -5.50 13.07 -25.71
CA LYS A 187 -5.05 13.46 -27.05
C LYS A 187 -3.58 13.88 -27.06
N SER A 188 -3.12 14.56 -26.02
CA SER A 188 -1.70 14.92 -25.89
C SER A 188 -0.78 13.70 -25.80
N MET A 189 -1.21 12.63 -25.11
CA MET A 189 -0.47 11.37 -25.04
C MET A 189 -0.45 10.64 -26.38
N GLN A 190 -1.58 10.62 -27.09
CA GLN A 190 -1.72 9.97 -28.40
C GLN A 190 -0.82 10.64 -29.46
N ASN A 191 -0.88 11.97 -29.59
CA ASN A 191 -0.11 12.71 -30.59
C ASN A 191 1.42 12.53 -30.44
N ARG A 192 1.91 12.35 -29.21
CA ARG A 192 3.34 12.08 -28.97
C ARG A 192 3.75 10.68 -29.42
N ALA A 193 2.86 9.69 -29.30
CA ALA A 193 3.14 8.34 -29.78
C ALA A 193 3.32 8.29 -31.31
N GLU A 194 2.76 9.27 -32.02
CA GLU A 194 2.79 9.39 -33.49
C GLU A 194 3.97 10.25 -34.01
N ASN A 195 4.94 10.65 -33.16
CA ASN A 195 6.07 11.53 -33.52
C ASN A 195 5.68 12.86 -34.19
N GLN A 196 4.44 13.32 -34.00
CA GLN A 196 4.01 14.63 -34.48
C GLN A 196 4.56 15.72 -33.56
N GLN A 197 4.85 16.92 -34.11
CA GLN A 197 5.29 18.07 -33.32
C GLN A 197 4.35 18.25 -32.11
N PRO A 198 4.88 18.59 -30.91
CA PRO A 198 4.03 18.88 -29.77
C PRO A 198 2.97 19.88 -30.23
N VAL A 199 1.70 19.59 -29.94
CA VAL A 199 0.58 20.52 -30.19
C VAL A 199 1.09 21.89 -29.76
N GLN A 200 1.30 22.80 -30.74
CA GLN A 200 1.60 24.20 -30.42
C GLN A 200 0.60 24.61 -29.35
N ASP A 201 1.05 25.22 -28.25
CA ASP A 201 0.31 25.53 -27.02
C ASP A 201 -0.95 26.37 -27.31
N GLY A 202 -1.92 25.79 -28.02
CA GLY A 202 -3.23 26.29 -28.30
C GLY A 202 -3.98 26.28 -26.98
N SER A 203 -4.65 27.39 -26.71
CA SER A 203 -5.38 27.70 -25.47
C SER A 203 -5.71 26.46 -24.65
N HIS A 204 -5.03 26.31 -23.51
CA HIS A 204 -5.36 25.37 -22.45
C HIS A 204 -6.89 25.20 -22.33
N PRO A 205 -7.43 23.96 -22.24
CA PRO A 205 -8.86 23.70 -22.46
C PRO A 205 -9.78 24.34 -21.42
N LEU A 206 -9.21 24.74 -20.28
CA LEU A 206 -9.90 25.47 -19.22
C LEU A 206 -9.56 26.96 -19.22
N SER A 207 -10.55 27.79 -18.88
CA SER A 207 -10.31 29.18 -18.51
C SER A 207 -9.43 29.27 -17.24
N LYS A 208 -8.85 30.45 -17.02
CA LYS A 208 -8.02 30.71 -15.84
C LYS A 208 -8.78 30.45 -14.53
N ASP A 209 -10.03 30.90 -14.44
CA ASP A 209 -10.84 30.77 -13.23
C ASP A 209 -11.19 29.32 -12.93
N VAL A 210 -11.56 28.54 -13.95
CA VAL A 210 -11.88 27.11 -13.79
C VAL A 210 -10.62 26.31 -13.43
N SER A 211 -9.47 26.64 -14.02
CA SER A 211 -8.18 26.01 -13.65
C SER A 211 -7.82 26.29 -12.19
N LEU A 212 -8.01 27.53 -11.75
CA LEU A 212 -7.66 27.96 -10.40
C LEU A 212 -8.61 27.38 -9.36
N SER A 213 -9.91 27.33 -9.64
CA SER A 213 -10.89 26.71 -8.73
C SER A 213 -10.64 25.21 -8.59
N PHE A 214 -10.35 24.52 -9.71
CA PHE A 214 -10.00 23.10 -9.71
C PHE A 214 -8.75 22.82 -8.85
N ILE A 215 -7.63 23.49 -9.12
CA ILE A 215 -6.38 23.26 -8.38
C ILE A 215 -6.56 23.61 -6.90
N LYS A 216 -7.23 24.73 -6.59
CA LYS A 216 -7.48 25.11 -5.19
C LYS A 216 -8.30 24.06 -4.45
N GLN A 217 -9.34 23.52 -5.09
CA GLN A 217 -10.17 22.48 -4.49
C GLN A 217 -9.36 21.21 -4.21
N VAL A 218 -8.65 20.68 -5.22
CA VAL A 218 -7.83 19.46 -5.07
C VAL A 218 -6.78 19.61 -3.98
N ILE A 219 -6.04 20.72 -3.97
CA ILE A 219 -4.99 20.95 -2.99
C ILE A 219 -5.56 21.19 -1.58
N SER A 220 -6.70 21.89 -1.47
CA SER A 220 -7.39 22.12 -0.20
C SER A 220 -7.87 20.80 0.41
N ASP A 221 -8.56 19.97 -0.36
CA ASP A 221 -9.13 18.72 0.13
C ASP A 221 -8.02 17.74 0.54
N ALA A 222 -6.99 17.61 -0.30
CA ALA A 222 -5.80 16.81 0.03
C ALA A 222 -5.11 17.30 1.32
N SER A 223 -5.03 18.62 1.53
CA SER A 223 -4.46 19.19 2.74
C SER A 223 -5.30 18.87 3.99
N GLN A 224 -6.63 18.88 3.87
CA GLN A 224 -7.52 18.61 4.99
C GLN A 224 -7.43 17.16 5.44
N VAL A 225 -7.45 16.21 4.49
CA VAL A 225 -7.32 14.76 4.76
C VAL A 225 -6.05 14.47 5.55
N VAL A 226 -4.90 14.99 5.11
CA VAL A 226 -3.63 14.74 5.80
C VAL A 226 -3.56 15.46 7.16
N THR A 227 -4.07 16.69 7.27
CA THR A 227 -4.06 17.43 8.54
C THR A 227 -4.93 16.73 9.60
N TYR A 228 -6.10 16.23 9.21
CA TYR A 228 -6.98 15.49 10.11
C TYR A 228 -6.28 14.26 10.68
N GLU A 229 -5.67 13.46 9.81
CA GLU A 229 -5.02 12.22 10.25
C GLU A 229 -3.74 12.45 11.09
N THR A 230 -2.94 13.48 10.77
CA THR A 230 -1.78 13.83 11.62
C THR A 230 -2.17 14.30 13.02
N ARG A 231 -3.39 14.83 13.21
CA ARG A 231 -3.91 15.25 14.52
C ARG A 231 -4.47 14.09 15.34
N THR A 232 -4.96 13.04 14.68
CA THR A 232 -5.52 11.85 15.34
C THR A 232 -4.46 10.84 15.80
N LEU A 233 -3.17 11.10 15.58
CA LEU A 233 -2.05 10.33 16.15
C LEU A 233 -1.95 10.42 17.70
N VAL A 234 -2.87 11.15 18.35
CA VAL A 234 -3.03 11.21 19.81
C VAL A 234 -4.51 11.08 20.16
N VAL A 235 -4.93 9.88 20.57
CA VAL A 235 -6.09 9.53 21.43
C VAL A 235 -7.49 10.07 21.03
N GLY A 236 -8.41 9.14 20.71
CA GLY A 236 -9.85 9.26 21.02
C GLY A 236 -10.83 9.65 19.89
N PRO A 237 -12.14 9.34 20.05
CA PRO A 237 -12.98 8.78 18.99
C PRO A 237 -13.86 9.81 18.25
N ALA A 238 -13.85 9.77 16.91
CA ALA A 238 -14.91 10.31 16.06
C ALA A 238 -14.83 9.70 14.65
N ASN A 239 -15.56 8.60 14.48
CA ASN A 239 -15.87 7.97 13.20
C ASN A 239 -16.60 8.96 12.29
N LEU A 240 -16.01 9.32 11.14
CA LEU A 240 -16.70 9.61 9.85
C LEU A 240 -15.79 10.14 8.72
N VAL A 241 -14.49 10.36 8.95
CA VAL A 241 -13.54 10.71 7.88
C VAL A 241 -12.67 9.48 7.57
N GLY A 242 -13.34 8.38 7.21
CA GLY A 242 -12.72 7.12 6.87
C GLY A 242 -12.56 7.01 5.36
N GLY A 243 -11.32 7.00 4.87
CA GLY A 243 -11.01 6.44 3.58
C GLY A 243 -10.09 7.29 2.71
N LEU A 244 -9.28 6.56 1.93
CA LEU A 244 -8.40 7.00 0.85
C LEU A 244 -6.96 7.38 1.26
N THR A 245 -6.14 6.38 1.55
CA THR A 245 -4.68 6.45 1.31
C THR A 245 -4.09 5.04 1.19
N ALA A 246 -3.93 4.53 -0.03
CA ALA A 246 -2.78 3.69 -0.37
C ALA A 246 -2.63 3.45 -1.86
N CYS A 247 -1.49 3.85 -2.40
CA CYS A 247 -0.78 3.09 -3.43
C CYS A 247 0.56 3.77 -3.68
N TYR A 248 1.46 3.76 -2.69
CA TYR A 248 2.84 4.19 -2.91
C TYR A 248 3.79 3.48 -1.95
N SER A 249 4.28 2.32 -2.35
CA SER A 249 5.32 1.60 -1.63
C SER A 249 6.74 1.94 -2.10
N LYS A 250 6.94 2.98 -2.92
CA LYS A 250 8.28 3.47 -3.32
C LYS A 250 8.19 4.83 -4.01
N ILE A 251 8.12 5.93 -3.27
CA ILE A 251 8.67 7.20 -3.78
C ILE A 251 10.16 7.18 -3.43
N VAL A 252 10.99 6.85 -4.41
CA VAL A 252 12.43 6.73 -4.19
C VAL A 252 13.05 8.13 -4.08
N LYS A 253 13.12 8.63 -2.85
CA LYS A 253 14.41 9.02 -2.29
C LYS A 253 14.82 7.92 -1.31
N SER A 254 15.42 6.86 -1.88
CA SER A 254 16.14 5.75 -1.24
C SER A 254 15.51 5.10 0.01
N ASP A 255 15.10 3.85 -0.22
CA ASP A 255 14.83 2.76 0.72
C ASP A 255 13.61 2.82 1.65
N LYS A 256 12.81 1.74 1.56
CA LYS A 256 11.66 1.35 2.39
C LYS A 256 10.81 2.52 2.94
N SER A 257 10.16 3.30 2.09
CA SER A 257 9.24 4.35 2.57
C SER A 257 7.88 3.77 2.98
N SER A 258 7.35 4.14 4.15
CA SER A 258 5.99 3.79 4.57
C SER A 258 4.93 4.55 3.73
N THR A 259 3.68 4.08 3.73
CA THR A 259 2.57 4.74 3.02
C THR A 259 2.33 6.16 3.53
N ASP A 260 2.56 6.40 4.82
CA ASP A 260 2.47 7.72 5.45
C ASP A 260 3.56 8.69 4.99
N GLU A 261 4.80 8.22 4.86
CA GLU A 261 5.91 9.02 4.33
C GLU A 261 5.64 9.50 2.90
N VAL A 262 5.06 8.65 2.05
CA VAL A 262 4.69 9.07 0.69
C VAL A 262 3.57 10.10 0.73
N ARG A 263 2.53 9.88 1.53
CA ARG A 263 1.42 10.82 1.64
C ARG A 263 1.90 12.22 2.05
N MET A 264 2.78 12.28 3.03
CA MET A 264 3.39 13.51 3.52
C MET A 264 4.39 14.11 2.50
N ALA A 265 5.09 13.30 1.70
CA ALA A 265 5.92 13.78 0.59
C ALA A 265 5.08 14.43 -0.53
N LEU A 266 3.94 13.83 -0.90
CA LEU A 266 2.99 14.42 -1.86
C LEU A 266 2.42 15.75 -1.33
N GLN A 267 2.22 15.86 -0.02
CA GLN A 267 1.84 17.08 0.67
C GLN A 267 2.98 18.11 0.72
N LEU A 268 4.24 17.72 0.92
CA LEU A 268 5.39 18.64 0.94
C LEU A 268 5.59 19.35 -0.40
N GLU A 269 5.38 18.66 -1.50
CA GLU A 269 5.43 19.27 -2.84
C GLU A 269 4.21 20.17 -3.09
N ALA A 270 3.01 19.75 -2.65
CA ALA A 270 1.80 20.56 -2.73
C ALA A 270 1.85 21.81 -1.84
N MET A 271 2.42 21.71 -0.63
CA MET A 271 2.50 22.79 0.37
C MET A 271 3.76 23.64 0.27
N GLY A 272 4.81 23.21 -0.45
CA GLY A 272 5.88 24.10 -0.92
C GLY A 272 5.35 25.27 -1.76
N ILE A 273 4.07 25.22 -2.14
CA ILE A 273 3.31 26.24 -2.88
C ILE A 273 2.21 26.89 -1.99
N GLY A 274 2.02 26.41 -0.76
CA GLY A 274 1.18 27.05 0.27
C GLY A 274 1.87 28.19 1.05
N ILE A 275 3.21 28.28 1.01
CA ILE A 275 4.00 29.34 1.67
C ILE A 275 4.95 30.07 0.69
N GLN A 276 4.63 30.06 -0.61
CA GLN A 276 4.71 31.32 -1.32
C GLN A 276 3.31 31.90 -1.17
N PRO A 277 3.13 33.06 -0.50
CA PRO A 277 1.80 33.58 -0.30
C PRO A 277 1.09 33.59 -1.66
N ILE A 278 -0.16 33.17 -1.70
CA ILE A 278 -1.05 33.28 -2.87
C ILE A 278 -1.09 34.74 -3.41
N ARG A 279 -0.46 35.70 -2.73
CA ARG A 279 -0.07 37.02 -3.25
C ARG A 279 0.93 37.00 -4.43
N GLN A 280 1.74 35.96 -4.66
CA GLN A 280 2.58 35.84 -5.87
C GLN A 280 1.94 34.98 -6.98
N VAL A 281 0.99 34.10 -6.65
CA VAL A 281 0.20 33.36 -7.66
C VAL A 281 -0.86 34.26 -8.33
N GLN A 282 -1.09 35.47 -7.80
CA GLN A 282 -1.88 36.50 -8.47
C GLN A 282 -1.23 37.06 -9.75
N GLY A 283 0.06 36.76 -10.02
CA GLY A 283 0.83 37.49 -11.04
C GLY A 283 0.90 36.89 -12.45
N THR A 284 1.00 35.57 -12.65
CA THR A 284 1.33 35.06 -14.01
C THR A 284 0.60 33.78 -14.38
N LEU A 285 0.14 33.76 -15.63
CA LEU A 285 -0.46 32.62 -16.35
C LEU A 285 0.36 31.30 -16.25
N TYR A 286 1.63 31.40 -15.86
CA TYR A 286 2.62 30.32 -15.85
C TYR A 286 2.50 29.35 -14.67
N GLY A 287 2.13 29.82 -13.47
CA GLY A 287 2.17 28.99 -12.25
C GLY A 287 1.14 27.86 -12.24
N TYR A 288 -0.12 28.13 -12.60
CA TYR A 288 -1.17 27.11 -12.62
C TYR A 288 -1.09 26.21 -13.87
N LYS A 289 -0.65 26.75 -15.01
CA LYS A 289 -0.39 25.96 -16.22
C LYS A 289 0.56 24.82 -15.91
N MET A 290 1.53 25.03 -15.00
CA MET A 290 2.50 24.00 -14.64
C MET A 290 1.84 22.71 -14.14
N TYR A 291 0.74 22.75 -13.40
CA TYR A 291 0.07 21.54 -12.89
C TYR A 291 -0.78 20.79 -13.93
N LEU A 292 -1.29 21.52 -14.91
CA LEU A 292 -2.26 21.01 -15.87
C LEU A 292 -1.63 20.71 -17.23
N VAL A 293 -0.38 21.14 -17.46
CA VAL A 293 0.33 20.78 -18.69
C VAL A 293 0.53 19.26 -18.75
N PRO A 294 0.30 18.64 -19.92
CA PRO A 294 0.49 17.20 -20.10
C PRO A 294 1.90 16.73 -19.77
N VAL A 295 2.88 17.63 -19.68
CA VAL A 295 4.28 17.33 -19.38
C VAL A 295 4.45 16.87 -17.94
N GLN A 296 3.79 17.52 -16.97
CA GLN A 296 3.88 17.10 -15.58
C GLN A 296 3.14 15.79 -15.36
N HIS A 297 1.97 15.65 -15.99
CA HIS A 297 1.19 14.43 -15.90
C HIS A 297 1.85 13.23 -16.60
N ARG A 298 2.58 13.46 -17.71
CA ARG A 298 3.26 12.41 -18.48
C ARG A 298 4.15 11.53 -17.63
N ASN A 299 4.90 12.10 -16.69
CA ASN A 299 5.85 11.37 -15.84
C ASN A 299 6.85 10.47 -16.62
N VAL A 300 7.07 10.75 -17.92
CA VAL A 300 7.93 9.97 -18.83
C VAL A 300 9.00 10.89 -19.42
N PRO A 301 10.29 10.51 -19.37
CA PRO A 301 11.39 11.36 -19.82
C PRO A 301 11.24 11.86 -21.27
N ARG A 302 11.82 13.05 -21.53
CA ARG A 302 11.65 13.73 -22.82
C ARG A 302 12.51 13.15 -23.95
N ASN A 303 13.74 12.67 -23.67
CA ASN A 303 14.76 12.29 -24.67
C ASN A 303 15.57 11.04 -24.20
N ASP A 304 16.47 10.51 -25.04
CA ASP A 304 17.44 9.42 -24.71
C ASP A 304 18.42 9.79 -23.56
N GLN A 305 18.45 11.06 -23.17
CA GLN A 305 19.08 11.60 -21.96
C GLN A 305 18.03 12.02 -20.91
N GLY A 306 16.93 11.27 -20.80
CA GLY A 306 15.91 11.44 -19.78
C GLY A 306 16.57 11.65 -18.43
N THR A 307 16.21 12.75 -17.75
CA THR A 307 16.75 13.17 -16.46
C THR A 307 17.18 11.96 -15.64
N ALA A 308 18.48 11.85 -15.36
CA ALA A 308 19.11 10.63 -14.82
C ALA A 308 18.36 10.04 -13.60
N ARG A 309 17.53 10.84 -12.92
CA ARG A 309 16.76 10.49 -11.73
C ARG A 309 15.64 9.48 -11.97
N GLU A 310 14.67 9.69 -12.87
CA GLU A 310 13.55 8.75 -13.03
C GLU A 310 14.02 7.39 -13.57
N VAL A 311 14.98 7.41 -14.50
CA VAL A 311 15.63 6.20 -15.02
C VAL A 311 16.43 5.51 -13.90
N GLN A 312 17.11 6.26 -13.03
CA GLN A 312 17.79 5.71 -11.87
C GLN A 312 16.82 5.12 -10.85
N VAL A 313 15.66 5.74 -10.60
CA VAL A 313 14.61 5.20 -9.72
C VAL A 313 14.12 3.86 -10.24
N LEU A 314 13.77 3.79 -11.53
CA LEU A 314 13.37 2.55 -12.17
C LEU A 314 14.48 1.50 -12.10
N ARG A 315 15.72 1.90 -12.35
CA ARG A 315 16.88 1.00 -12.27
C ARG A 315 17.07 0.46 -10.84
N CYS A 316 17.01 1.30 -9.82
CA CYS A 316 17.09 0.90 -8.42
C CYS A 316 15.93 -0.03 -8.05
N PHE A 317 14.71 0.27 -8.48
CA PHE A 317 13.55 -0.60 -8.25
C PHE A 317 13.76 -1.98 -8.84
N LEU A 318 14.13 -2.06 -10.13
CA LEU A 318 14.30 -3.32 -10.84
C LEU A 318 15.49 -4.15 -10.29
N LEU A 319 16.60 -3.50 -9.92
CA LEU A 319 17.79 -4.18 -9.39
C LEU A 319 17.61 -4.67 -7.95
N SER A 320 16.78 -4.00 -7.14
CA SER A 320 16.48 -4.40 -5.76
C SER A 320 15.31 -5.38 -5.66
N ASN A 321 14.59 -5.66 -6.75
CA ASN A 321 13.37 -6.46 -6.68
C ASN A 321 13.68 -7.97 -6.69
N PRO A 322 13.26 -8.72 -5.65
CA PRO A 322 13.48 -10.17 -5.60
C PRO A 322 12.83 -10.92 -6.77
N ALA A 323 11.72 -10.43 -7.34
CA ALA A 323 11.05 -11.03 -8.50
C ALA A 323 11.88 -11.03 -9.80
N LEU A 324 12.96 -10.24 -9.85
CA LEU A 324 13.87 -10.12 -11.00
C LEU A 324 15.26 -10.70 -10.75
N SER A 325 15.47 -11.33 -9.59
CA SER A 325 16.79 -11.83 -9.16
C SER A 325 17.19 -13.13 -9.87
N ASP A 326 17.33 -13.08 -11.20
CA ASP A 326 18.10 -14.07 -11.94
C ASP A 326 19.61 -13.76 -11.77
N ARG A 327 20.42 -14.78 -11.51
CA ARG A 327 21.85 -14.65 -11.11
C ARG A 327 22.74 -13.94 -12.15
N SER A 328 22.23 -13.64 -13.34
CA SER A 328 22.99 -13.08 -14.47
C SER A 328 23.25 -11.57 -14.38
N MET A 329 22.60 -10.82 -13.49
CA MET A 329 22.76 -9.34 -13.40
C MET A 329 23.76 -8.87 -12.34
N LYS A 330 24.42 -9.77 -11.60
CA LYS A 330 25.33 -9.44 -10.48
C LYS A 330 26.77 -9.06 -10.88
N GLN A 331 27.11 -8.95 -12.17
CA GLN A 331 28.52 -8.90 -12.60
C GLN A 331 29.15 -7.53 -12.90
N HIS A 332 28.54 -6.41 -12.53
CA HIS A 332 29.25 -5.12 -12.57
C HIS A 332 29.26 -4.48 -11.19
N HIS A 333 30.48 -4.25 -10.69
CA HIS A 333 30.78 -3.55 -9.45
C HIS A 333 29.98 -2.25 -9.38
N LEU A 334 28.93 -2.25 -8.57
CA LEU A 334 28.16 -1.08 -8.20
C LEU A 334 28.81 -0.46 -6.96
N PRO A 335 28.83 0.88 -6.83
CA PRO A 335 29.19 1.53 -5.59
C PRO A 335 28.24 1.05 -4.49
N GLN A 336 28.79 0.71 -3.33
CA GLN A 336 28.02 0.43 -2.12
C GLN A 336 27.02 1.58 -1.91
N PRO A 337 25.72 1.32 -1.69
CA PRO A 337 24.81 2.36 -1.23
C PRO A 337 25.37 2.88 0.10
N HIS A 338 25.61 4.18 0.19
CA HIS A 338 26.03 4.80 1.44
C HIS A 338 25.04 4.40 2.54
N GLN A 339 25.54 3.66 3.53
CA GLN A 339 24.84 3.37 4.78
C GLN A 339 24.79 4.65 5.62
N GLY A 340 23.91 5.56 5.23
CA GLY A 340 23.59 6.77 5.96
C GLY A 340 22.18 7.21 5.60
N PRO A 341 21.45 7.86 6.52
CA PRO A 341 20.12 8.38 6.23
C PRO A 341 20.24 9.32 5.03
N VAL A 342 19.56 9.00 3.94
CA VAL A 342 19.46 9.93 2.81
C VAL A 342 18.55 11.05 3.27
N ILE A 343 19.19 12.13 3.73
CA ILE A 343 18.52 13.37 4.08
C ILE A 343 17.71 13.78 2.85
N LEU A 344 16.39 13.77 3.00
CA LEU A 344 15.46 14.42 2.11
C LEU A 344 15.92 15.87 1.94
N ASN A 345 16.72 16.15 0.91
CA ASN A 345 16.95 17.52 0.44
C ASN A 345 15.67 18.01 -0.26
N ILE A 346 14.56 18.01 0.49
CA ILE A 346 13.38 18.83 0.24
C ILE A 346 13.70 20.10 1.03
N PRO A 347 13.88 21.25 0.38
CA PRO A 347 14.17 22.48 1.10
C PRO A 347 13.07 22.69 2.17
N PRO A 348 13.40 23.17 3.37
CA PRO A 348 12.47 23.37 4.49
C PRO A 348 11.54 24.56 4.21
N ARG A 349 10.74 24.49 3.13
CA ARG A 349 9.76 25.52 2.78
C ARG A 349 8.43 25.33 3.52
N ASN A 350 8.22 24.18 4.17
CA ASN A 350 7.08 23.94 5.05
C ASN A 350 7.46 23.07 6.26
N ALA A 351 7.59 23.72 7.42
CA ALA A 351 7.97 23.06 8.67
C ALA A 351 6.96 21.99 9.12
N GLN A 352 5.66 22.22 8.92
CA GLN A 352 4.62 21.30 9.40
C GLN A 352 4.66 19.95 8.67
N ALA A 353 4.85 19.96 7.36
CA ALA A 353 4.91 18.74 6.58
C ALA A 353 6.27 18.02 6.74
N TRP A 354 7.34 18.74 7.07
CA TRP A 354 8.62 18.13 7.47
C TRP A 354 8.51 17.45 8.84
N LEU A 355 7.82 18.08 9.80
CA LEU A 355 7.50 17.46 11.09
C LEU A 355 6.62 16.21 10.92
N GLY A 356 5.65 16.25 10.02
CA GLY A 356 4.87 15.06 9.65
C GLY A 356 5.75 13.92 9.16
N LEU A 357 6.64 14.18 8.20
CA LEU A 357 7.58 13.16 7.71
C LEU A 357 8.46 12.60 8.81
N LYS A 358 8.95 13.45 9.71
CA LYS A 358 9.74 13.00 10.85
C LYS A 358 8.94 12.14 11.80
N ALA A 359 7.70 12.49 12.09
CA ALA A 359 6.81 11.65 12.88
C ALA A 359 6.60 10.27 12.23
N ALA A 360 6.36 10.19 10.91
CA ALA A 360 6.19 8.92 10.22
C ALA A 360 7.47 8.06 10.21
N GLU A 361 8.64 8.68 10.10
CA GLU A 361 9.95 8.01 10.22
C GLU A 361 10.16 7.48 11.65
N ASP A 362 9.84 8.30 12.66
CA ASP A 362 9.94 7.95 14.07
C ASP A 362 8.97 6.81 14.43
N ASP A 363 7.73 6.84 13.93
CA ASP A 363 6.75 5.77 14.11
C ASP A 363 7.27 4.45 13.57
N LYS A 364 7.83 4.44 12.35
CA LYS A 364 8.44 3.24 11.76
C LYS A 364 9.62 2.72 12.58
N ASN A 365 10.44 3.62 13.11
CA ASN A 365 11.55 3.24 14.00
C ASN A 365 11.02 2.65 15.32
N ASN A 366 9.93 3.20 15.86
CA ASN A 366 9.26 2.68 17.06
C ASN A 366 8.69 1.28 16.82
N LEU A 367 8.03 1.02 15.68
CA LEU A 367 7.56 -0.33 15.30
C LEU A 367 8.70 -1.34 15.28
N THR A 368 9.85 -0.95 14.73
CA THR A 368 11.05 -1.80 14.65
C THR A 368 11.60 -2.09 16.05
N LYS A 369 11.70 -1.06 16.89
CA LYS A 369 12.16 -1.21 18.27
C LYS A 369 11.24 -2.08 19.11
N ASN A 370 9.92 -1.88 19.00
CA ASN A 370 8.93 -2.70 19.68
C ASN A 370 9.05 -4.16 19.24
N MET A 371 9.21 -4.41 17.94
CA MET A 371 9.43 -5.74 17.40
C MET A 371 10.68 -6.42 17.99
N ASP A 372 11.81 -5.71 18.07
CA ASP A 372 13.06 -6.26 18.64
C ASP A 372 12.89 -6.64 20.12
N GLN A 373 12.13 -5.84 20.88
CA GLN A 373 11.77 -6.16 22.26
C GLN A 373 10.91 -7.42 22.34
N GLN A 374 9.93 -7.57 21.45
CA GLN A 374 9.07 -8.77 21.42
C GLN A 374 9.83 -10.01 20.98
N ILE A 375 10.80 -9.89 20.07
CA ILE A 375 11.68 -11.01 19.69
C ILE A 375 12.49 -11.49 20.91
N THR A 376 12.99 -10.56 21.73
CA THR A 376 13.73 -10.91 22.95
C THR A 376 12.84 -11.62 23.98
N LYS A 377 11.63 -11.10 24.21
CA LYS A 377 10.63 -11.73 25.09
C LYS A 377 10.19 -13.11 24.56
N LEU A 378 10.10 -13.27 23.25
CA LEU A 378 9.75 -14.54 22.62
C LEU A 378 10.75 -15.65 22.94
N ASP A 379 12.05 -15.34 22.99
CA ASP A 379 13.08 -16.32 23.38
C ASP A 379 12.89 -16.80 24.82
N GLU A 380 12.47 -15.91 25.74
CA GLU A 380 12.13 -16.29 27.13
C GLU A 380 10.90 -17.19 27.18
N MET A 381 9.88 -16.91 26.39
CA MET A 381 8.67 -17.74 26.34
C MET A 381 8.91 -19.14 25.80
N GLN A 382 9.79 -19.27 24.80
CA GLN A 382 10.12 -20.58 24.25
C GLN A 382 10.68 -21.51 25.34
N ASN A 383 11.36 -20.96 26.36
CA ASN A 383 11.78 -21.73 27.53
C ASN A 383 10.58 -22.20 28.37
N TYR A 384 9.60 -21.33 28.62
CA TYR A 384 8.38 -21.72 29.36
C TYR A 384 7.53 -22.74 28.60
N MET A 385 7.45 -22.62 27.26
CA MET A 385 6.81 -23.61 26.38
C MET A 385 7.53 -24.96 26.48
N ALA A 386 8.86 -24.99 26.43
CA ALA A 386 9.64 -26.22 26.59
C ALA A 386 9.43 -26.87 27.97
N GLU A 387 9.34 -26.08 29.04
CA GLU A 387 9.00 -26.61 30.38
C GLU A 387 7.59 -27.20 30.44
N LEU A 388 6.61 -26.63 29.72
CA LEU A 388 5.26 -27.18 29.63
C LEU A 388 5.19 -28.47 28.79
N GLU A 389 5.99 -28.58 27.72
CA GLU A 389 6.13 -29.84 26.97
C GLU A 389 6.78 -30.93 27.84
N TRP A 390 7.78 -30.58 28.65
CA TRP A 390 8.35 -31.50 29.63
C TRP A 390 7.30 -31.91 30.68
N TYR A 391 6.52 -30.96 31.19
CA TYR A 391 5.44 -31.25 32.14
C TYR A 391 4.41 -32.21 31.54
N LYS A 392 4.06 -32.01 30.27
CA LYS A 392 3.14 -32.88 29.55
C LYS A 392 3.65 -34.32 29.50
N THR A 393 4.89 -34.50 29.05
CA THR A 393 5.56 -35.81 29.00
C THR A 393 5.63 -36.46 30.38
N SER A 394 6.00 -35.69 31.42
CA SER A 394 6.09 -36.19 32.80
C SER A 394 4.75 -36.65 33.38
N CYS A 395 3.63 -36.03 33.00
CA CYS A 395 2.31 -36.46 33.44
C CYS A 395 1.86 -37.76 32.73
N GLU A 396 2.20 -37.92 31.45
CA GLU A 396 1.94 -39.15 30.68
C GLU A 396 2.74 -40.34 31.25
N GLU A 397 4.02 -40.14 31.55
CA GLU A 397 4.87 -41.16 32.19
C GLU A 397 4.42 -41.50 33.61
N GLY A 398 3.79 -40.55 34.32
CA GLY A 398 3.29 -40.70 35.69
C GLY A 398 1.97 -41.49 35.81
N GLY A 399 1.45 -42.05 34.71
CA GLY A 399 0.23 -42.85 34.71
C GLY A 399 -1.07 -42.05 34.83
N PHE A 400 -1.03 -40.72 34.64
CA PHE A 400 -2.23 -39.92 34.49
C PHE A 400 -2.80 -40.06 33.07
N PRO A 401 -4.12 -39.91 32.87
CA PRO A 401 -4.73 -39.94 31.54
C PRO A 401 -4.17 -38.89 30.57
N GLY A 402 -3.61 -37.80 31.12
CA GLY A 402 -2.91 -36.76 30.39
C GLY A 402 -2.57 -35.57 31.29
N TYR A 403 -1.81 -34.64 30.73
CA TYR A 403 -1.39 -33.42 31.43
C TYR A 403 -2.54 -32.47 31.80
N TYR A 404 -3.67 -32.52 31.10
CA TYR A 404 -4.91 -31.84 31.48
C TYR A 404 -5.40 -32.28 32.87
N ASP A 405 -5.59 -33.58 33.08
CA ASP A 405 -6.11 -34.12 34.35
C ASP A 405 -5.09 -33.98 35.49
N CYS A 406 -3.81 -34.16 35.16
CA CYS A 406 -2.67 -33.89 36.04
C CYS A 406 -2.76 -32.45 36.59
N PHE A 407 -2.91 -31.47 35.69
CA PHE A 407 -2.99 -30.06 36.02
C PHE A 407 -4.26 -29.69 36.78
N LYS A 408 -5.42 -30.23 36.36
CA LYS A 408 -6.71 -30.01 37.01
C LYS A 408 -6.71 -30.51 38.46
N THR A 409 -6.05 -31.63 38.71
CA THR A 409 -5.91 -32.23 40.05
C THR A 409 -5.00 -31.41 40.97
N HIS A 410 -3.95 -30.80 40.42
CA HIS A 410 -3.07 -29.82 41.06
C HIS A 410 -2.52 -30.21 42.45
N LYS A 411 -1.74 -31.29 42.51
CA LYS A 411 -1.27 -31.86 43.79
C LYS A 411 0.21 -31.62 44.07
N THR A 412 1.01 -31.40 43.04
CA THR A 412 2.46 -31.45 43.11
C THR A 412 3.10 -30.11 42.74
N GLU A 413 4.35 -29.92 43.16
CA GLU A 413 5.10 -28.71 42.82
C GLU A 413 5.26 -28.51 41.32
N LYS A 414 5.38 -29.60 40.53
CA LYS A 414 5.40 -29.51 39.07
C LYS A 414 4.11 -28.91 38.49
N ASP A 415 2.96 -29.19 39.09
CA ASP A 415 1.67 -28.61 38.66
C ASP A 415 1.60 -27.12 38.98
N MET A 416 2.16 -26.71 40.13
CA MET A 416 2.30 -25.30 40.49
C MET A 416 3.23 -24.56 39.53
N ASN A 417 4.36 -25.16 39.14
CA ASN A 417 5.27 -24.58 38.17
C ASN A 417 4.62 -24.47 36.77
N ALA A 418 3.91 -25.51 36.33
CA ALA A 418 3.14 -25.46 35.09
C ALA A 418 2.12 -24.32 35.10
N ASN A 419 1.43 -24.07 36.22
CA ASN A 419 0.48 -22.95 36.32
C ASN A 419 1.18 -21.57 36.29
N LYS A 420 2.37 -21.45 36.87
CA LYS A 420 3.19 -20.22 36.75
C LYS A 420 3.58 -19.98 35.30
N ASN A 421 4.04 -21.00 34.59
CA ASN A 421 4.43 -20.88 33.19
C ASN A 421 3.23 -20.56 32.29
N ARG A 422 2.08 -21.22 32.49
CA ARG A 422 0.80 -20.88 31.83
C ARG A 422 0.49 -19.39 31.98
N TYR A 423 0.55 -18.86 33.21
CA TYR A 423 0.28 -17.44 33.48
C TYR A 423 1.26 -16.51 32.75
N LYS A 424 2.57 -16.79 32.81
CA LYS A 424 3.58 -15.98 32.11
C LYS A 424 3.38 -15.96 30.60
N LEU A 425 3.03 -17.12 30.03
CA LEU A 425 2.78 -17.23 28.60
C LEU A 425 1.51 -16.47 28.20
N ALA A 426 0.43 -16.57 28.99
CA ALA A 426 -0.79 -15.80 28.78
C ALA A 426 -0.55 -14.29 28.82
N THR A 427 0.21 -13.79 29.82
CA THR A 427 0.56 -12.36 29.92
C THR A 427 1.29 -11.87 28.68
N PHE A 428 2.22 -12.65 28.12
CA PHE A 428 2.85 -12.24 26.87
C PHE A 428 1.88 -12.22 25.69
N CYS A 429 1.00 -13.22 25.57
CA CYS A 429 0.02 -13.25 24.49
C CYS A 429 -0.93 -12.05 24.57
N ASP A 430 -1.34 -11.66 25.78
CA ASP A 430 -2.11 -10.44 26.02
C ASP A 430 -1.33 -9.19 25.62
N ASP A 431 -0.05 -9.06 26.04
CA ASP A 431 0.84 -7.94 25.65
C ASP A 431 0.95 -7.80 24.12
N ILE A 432 1.17 -8.91 23.39
CA ILE A 432 1.29 -8.90 21.92
C ILE A 432 -0.03 -8.51 21.28
N THR A 433 -1.15 -9.04 21.78
CA THR A 433 -2.49 -8.74 21.24
C THR A 433 -2.78 -7.25 21.40
N GLU A 434 -2.50 -6.68 22.57
CA GLU A 434 -2.66 -5.26 22.83
C GLU A 434 -1.79 -4.39 21.91
N LEU A 435 -0.52 -4.76 21.69
CA LEU A 435 0.37 -4.05 20.78
C LEU A 435 -0.09 -4.11 19.31
N VAL A 436 -0.66 -5.25 18.89
CA VAL A 436 -1.25 -5.42 17.56
C VAL A 436 -2.49 -4.53 17.40
N GLU A 437 -3.38 -4.51 18.40
CA GLU A 437 -4.59 -3.68 18.40
C GLU A 437 -4.28 -2.18 18.35
N ARG A 438 -3.19 -1.76 19.00
CA ARG A 438 -2.69 -0.38 18.98
C ARG A 438 -1.87 -0.03 17.73
N GLU A 439 -1.68 -0.96 16.80
CA GLU A 439 -0.86 -0.79 15.60
C GLU A 439 0.61 -0.45 15.91
N GLU A 440 1.13 -0.94 17.05
CA GLU A 440 2.48 -0.67 17.56
C GLU A 440 3.52 -1.75 17.17
N LEU A 441 3.13 -2.69 16.31
CA LEU A 441 4.00 -3.73 15.74
C LEU A 441 3.96 -3.74 14.20
N PRO A 442 4.96 -4.36 13.53
CA PRO A 442 4.96 -4.48 12.08
C PRO A 442 3.65 -5.05 11.55
N LYS A 443 3.10 -4.41 10.52
CA LYS A 443 1.76 -4.73 10.03
C LYS A 443 1.62 -6.16 9.47
N ASP A 444 2.74 -6.76 9.05
CA ASP A 444 2.82 -8.15 8.57
C ASP A 444 3.07 -9.19 9.67
N LEU A 445 3.16 -8.79 10.95
CA LEU A 445 3.46 -9.71 12.05
C LEU A 445 2.58 -10.97 12.03
N GLN A 446 1.28 -10.80 11.85
CA GLN A 446 0.30 -11.89 11.86
C GLN A 446 0.41 -12.84 10.66
N THR A 447 1.14 -12.45 9.61
CA THR A 447 1.39 -13.30 8.43
C THR A 447 2.79 -13.88 8.43
N GLN A 448 3.66 -13.48 9.37
CA GLN A 448 4.99 -14.04 9.53
C GLN A 448 4.92 -15.47 10.10
N GLU A 449 5.43 -16.43 9.34
CA GLU A 449 5.45 -17.86 9.68
C GLU A 449 5.99 -18.13 11.10
N LYS A 450 7.05 -17.43 11.51
CA LYS A 450 7.61 -17.53 12.87
C LYS A 450 6.54 -17.32 13.95
N TRP A 451 5.77 -16.24 13.85
CA TRP A 451 4.77 -15.85 14.84
C TRP A 451 3.51 -16.70 14.75
N VAL A 452 3.10 -17.07 13.54
CA VAL A 452 1.97 -18.00 13.32
C VAL A 452 2.26 -19.37 13.93
N ASN A 453 3.47 -19.89 13.74
CA ASN A 453 3.87 -21.19 14.29
C ASN A 453 3.93 -21.15 15.82
N VAL A 454 4.61 -20.15 16.40
CA VAL A 454 4.67 -19.98 17.86
C VAL A 454 3.27 -19.81 18.46
N GLY A 455 2.43 -18.96 17.88
CA GLY A 455 1.06 -18.75 18.36
C GLY A 455 0.21 -20.03 18.29
N THR A 456 0.41 -20.84 17.25
CA THR A 456 -0.25 -22.14 17.11
C THR A 456 0.24 -23.14 18.14
N GLU A 457 1.55 -23.24 18.36
CA GLU A 457 2.16 -24.09 19.39
C GLU A 457 1.67 -23.69 20.79
N TYR A 458 1.69 -22.40 21.12
CA TYR A 458 1.15 -21.86 22.36
C TYR A 458 -0.29 -22.29 22.58
N ARG A 459 -1.16 -22.06 21.59
CA ARG A 459 -2.58 -22.40 21.69
C ARG A 459 -2.77 -23.90 21.95
N LEU A 460 -2.08 -24.76 21.20
CA LEU A 460 -2.20 -26.21 21.37
C LEU A 460 -1.69 -26.70 22.74
N LEU A 461 -0.65 -26.07 23.28
CA LEU A 461 -0.05 -26.49 24.54
C LEU A 461 -0.79 -25.94 25.76
N VAL A 462 -1.19 -24.66 25.73
CA VAL A 462 -1.64 -23.89 26.89
C VAL A 462 -3.15 -23.83 27.03
N GLU A 463 -3.91 -23.79 25.93
CA GLU A 463 -5.38 -23.73 25.96
C GLU A 463 -6.01 -24.87 26.78
N PRO A 464 -5.55 -26.14 26.70
CA PRO A 464 -6.05 -27.20 27.57
C PRO A 464 -5.82 -26.92 29.07
N LEU A 465 -4.73 -26.26 29.43
CA LEU A 465 -4.42 -25.90 30.82
C LEU A 465 -5.30 -24.75 31.31
N ASP A 466 -5.63 -23.78 30.44
CA ASP A 466 -6.59 -22.72 30.75
C ASP A 466 -7.99 -23.28 30.99
N ILE A 467 -8.41 -24.24 30.15
CA ILE A 467 -9.68 -24.97 30.34
C ILE A 467 -9.64 -25.75 31.66
N ALA A 468 -8.56 -26.49 31.94
CA ALA A 468 -8.41 -27.22 33.20
C ALA A 468 -8.50 -26.29 34.41
N HIS A 469 -7.84 -25.12 34.33
CA HIS A 469 -7.88 -24.09 35.36
C HIS A 469 -9.28 -23.52 35.58
N TYR A 470 -10.00 -23.23 34.49
CA TYR A 470 -11.37 -22.72 34.52
C TYR A 470 -12.32 -23.67 35.26
N TYR A 471 -12.32 -24.97 34.89
CA TYR A 471 -13.14 -25.97 35.56
C TYR A 471 -12.70 -26.24 37.01
N ARG A 472 -11.39 -26.25 37.28
CA ARG A 472 -10.86 -26.44 38.63
C ARG A 472 -11.34 -25.36 39.61
N LEU A 473 -11.49 -24.13 39.13
CA LEU A 473 -11.97 -23.00 39.93
C LEU A 473 -13.50 -22.96 40.08
N GLY A 474 -14.25 -23.90 39.50
CA GLY A 474 -15.71 -23.89 39.58
C GLY A 474 -16.40 -22.87 38.66
N LYS A 475 -15.66 -22.11 37.85
CA LYS A 475 -16.20 -21.00 37.02
C LYS A 475 -17.27 -21.37 35.98
N HIS A 476 -17.51 -22.67 35.77
CA HIS A 476 -18.56 -23.19 34.89
C HIS A 476 -19.92 -23.31 35.60
N GLU A 477 -19.92 -23.20 36.93
CA GLU A 477 -21.09 -23.21 37.80
C GLU A 477 -21.50 -21.79 38.23
N ASP A 478 -20.61 -20.81 38.05
CA ASP A 478 -20.81 -19.36 38.24
C ASP A 478 -21.48 -18.72 37.01
#